data_AF-A0AA37VQV7-F1
#
_entry.id   AF-A0AA37VQV7-F1
#
_cell.length_a   1.000
_cell.length_b   1.000
_cell.length_c   1.000
_cell.angle_alpha   90.00
_cell.angle_beta   90.00
_cell.angle_gamma   90.00
#
_symmetry.space_group_name_H-M   'P 1'
#
loop_
_entity.id
_entity.type
_entity.pdbx_description
1 polymer ?
#
loop_
_entity_poly.entity_id
_entity_poly.type
_entity_poly.pdbx_seq_one_letter_code
_entity_poly.pdbx_strand_id
1 'polypeptide(L)'
;MTSPAPTARAVLRVSLRATIILAVALALIAVELTSRSGVGWRLITFTYQANILAAAYYAWTLFSRRADARTGLRGAVVLYVVVAGVVWNLLLTDRSMGYTPANFLLHVVVPILAVADWMLIGRGAGATKWWQPFVWLAYPAAYLGLALVVLNRAGRRVPYYFLDPGSVGLAAVAMNVTVLAAGFLGLGYVLLAVARPRPANA
;
A
#
# COMPACT_ATOMS: atom_id res chain seq x y z
N MET A 1 -11.92 -23.06 -18.08
CA MET A 1 -12.29 -22.25 -16.90
C MET A 1 -13.37 -21.27 -17.33
N THR A 2 -14.64 -21.53 -16.96
CA THR A 2 -15.77 -20.65 -17.30
C THR A 2 -15.63 -19.34 -16.54
N SER A 3 -15.71 -18.21 -17.25
CA SER A 3 -15.76 -16.90 -16.60
C SER A 3 -16.98 -16.87 -15.67
N PRO A 4 -16.86 -16.41 -14.41
CA PRO A 4 -18.01 -16.31 -13.53
C PRO A 4 -19.11 -15.48 -14.18
N ALA A 5 -20.38 -15.88 -13.98
CA ALA A 5 -21.53 -15.15 -14.48
C ALA A 5 -21.42 -13.65 -14.07
N PRO A 6 -21.88 -12.69 -14.89
CA PRO A 6 -21.68 -11.25 -14.68
C PRO A 6 -22.00 -10.78 -13.24
N THR A 7 -22.99 -11.40 -12.62
CA THR A 7 -23.42 -11.15 -11.23
C THR A 7 -22.39 -11.61 -10.19
N ALA A 8 -21.78 -12.78 -10.37
CA ALA A 8 -20.80 -13.33 -9.43
C ALA A 8 -19.50 -12.50 -9.40
N ARG A 9 -19.04 -11.99 -10.56
CA ARG A 9 -17.89 -11.08 -10.62
C ARG A 9 -18.19 -9.73 -9.96
N ALA A 10 -19.42 -9.22 -10.12
CA ALA A 10 -19.85 -7.99 -9.48
C ALA A 10 -19.92 -8.14 -7.95
N VAL A 11 -20.49 -9.24 -7.46
CA VAL A 11 -20.52 -9.56 -6.03
C VAL A 11 -19.11 -9.66 -5.46
N LEU A 12 -18.23 -10.45 -6.09
CA LEU A 12 -16.84 -10.60 -5.65
C LEU A 12 -16.11 -9.25 -5.55
N ARG A 13 -16.27 -8.39 -6.57
CA ARG A 13 -15.69 -7.03 -6.57
C ARG A 13 -16.19 -6.22 -5.38
N VAL A 14 -17.50 -6.20 -5.15
CA VAL A 14 -18.09 -5.42 -4.05
C VAL A 14 -17.61 -5.97 -2.70
N SER A 15 -17.64 -7.30 -2.52
CA SER A 15 -17.19 -7.96 -1.30
C SER A 15 -15.73 -7.64 -0.99
N LEU A 16 -14.80 -7.85 -1.93
CA LEU A 16 -13.37 -7.57 -1.70
C LEU A 16 -13.13 -6.12 -1.27
N ARG A 17 -13.73 -5.16 -1.98
CA ARG A 17 -13.53 -3.73 -1.72
C ARG A 17 -14.16 -3.29 -0.40
N ALA A 18 -15.36 -3.77 -0.11
CA ALA A 18 -16.02 -3.53 1.17
C ALA A 18 -15.18 -4.10 2.33
N THR A 19 -14.62 -5.31 2.17
CA THR A 19 -13.74 -5.91 3.19
C THR A 19 -12.45 -5.10 3.39
N ILE A 20 -11.83 -4.59 2.32
CA ILE A 20 -10.65 -3.71 2.45
C ILE A 20 -11.00 -2.45 3.23
N ILE A 21 -12.09 -1.77 2.86
CA ILE A 21 -12.55 -0.54 3.52
C ILE A 21 -12.84 -0.82 5.01
N LEU A 22 -13.55 -1.92 5.30
CA LEU A 22 -13.86 -2.32 6.66
C LEU A 22 -12.61 -2.66 7.47
N ALA A 23 -11.66 -3.39 6.89
CA ALA A 23 -10.39 -3.73 7.56
C ALA A 23 -9.60 -2.48 7.95
N VAL A 24 -9.52 -1.49 7.06
CA VAL A 24 -8.88 -0.20 7.36
C VAL A 24 -9.65 0.54 8.45
N ALA A 25 -10.97 0.65 8.35
CA ALA A 25 -11.79 1.34 9.36
C ALA A 25 -11.66 0.69 10.75
N LEU A 26 -11.74 -0.64 10.84
CA LEU A 26 -11.56 -1.38 12.09
C LEU A 26 -10.16 -1.19 12.67
N ALA A 27 -9.12 -1.17 11.83
CA ALA A 27 -7.76 -0.90 12.31
C ALA A 27 -7.61 0.53 12.87
N LEU A 28 -8.20 1.53 12.22
CA LEU A 28 -8.19 2.92 12.70
C LEU A 28 -8.95 3.05 14.03
N ILE A 29 -10.13 2.45 14.14
CA ILE A 29 -10.92 2.43 15.39
C ILE A 29 -10.14 1.72 16.50
N ALA A 30 -9.58 0.54 16.21
CA ALA A 30 -8.79 -0.20 17.20
C ALA A 30 -7.60 0.63 17.70
N VAL A 31 -6.91 1.34 16.81
CA VAL A 31 -5.81 2.24 17.20
C VAL A 31 -6.30 3.40 18.05
N GLU A 32 -7.40 4.04 17.68
CA GLU A 32 -7.93 5.18 18.44
C GLU A 32 -8.29 4.77 19.87
N LEU A 33 -8.86 3.56 20.03
CA LEU A 33 -9.29 3.05 21.31
C LEU A 33 -8.16 2.46 22.17
N THR A 34 -7.05 2.02 21.55
CA THR A 34 -5.97 1.30 22.27
C THR A 34 -4.64 2.03 22.34
N SER A 35 -4.40 3.03 21.49
CA SER A 35 -3.14 3.75 21.39
C SER A 35 -3.19 5.05 22.20
N ARG A 36 -2.22 5.26 23.11
CA ARG A 36 -2.13 6.50 23.90
C ARG A 36 -2.09 7.79 23.07
N SER A 37 -1.53 7.72 21.87
CA SER A 37 -1.38 8.83 20.93
C SER A 37 -2.46 8.90 19.85
N GLY A 38 -3.42 7.96 19.85
CA GLY A 38 -4.50 7.86 18.88
C GLY A 38 -4.04 7.67 17.42
N VAL A 39 -4.97 7.84 16.49
CA VAL A 39 -4.74 7.75 15.03
C VAL A 39 -3.95 8.95 14.52
N GLY A 40 -4.14 10.14 15.09
CA GLY A 40 -3.52 11.38 14.62
C GLY A 40 -1.99 11.28 14.51
N TRP A 41 -1.33 10.69 15.52
CA TRP A 41 0.12 10.45 15.46
C TRP A 41 0.50 9.41 14.41
N ARG A 42 -0.31 8.37 14.23
CA ARG A 42 -0.02 7.30 13.27
C ARG A 42 -0.12 7.73 11.82
N LEU A 43 -0.87 8.78 11.52
CA LEU A 43 -0.95 9.37 10.17
C LEU A 43 0.38 9.91 9.65
N ILE A 44 1.39 10.08 10.51
CA ILE A 44 2.74 10.45 10.08
C ILE A 44 3.45 9.25 9.43
N THR A 45 2.98 8.02 9.64
CA THR A 45 3.60 6.82 9.07
C THR A 45 3.03 6.48 7.69
N PHE A 46 3.90 5.97 6.82
CA PHE A 46 3.56 5.60 5.44
C PHE A 46 2.43 4.58 5.38
N THR A 47 2.45 3.56 6.25
CA THR A 47 1.46 2.50 6.27
C THR A 47 0.04 3.05 6.43
N TYR A 48 -0.18 3.96 7.38
CA TYR A 48 -1.53 4.50 7.64
C TYR A 48 -2.00 5.35 6.46
N GLN A 49 -1.11 6.19 5.92
CA GLN A 49 -1.44 6.98 4.74
C GLN A 49 -1.77 6.09 3.53
N ALA A 50 -0.96 5.07 3.25
CA ALA A 50 -1.16 4.14 2.15
C ALA A 50 -2.48 3.35 2.28
N ASN A 51 -2.80 2.87 3.48
CA ASN A 51 -4.04 2.13 3.72
C ASN A 51 -5.28 3.04 3.64
N ILE A 52 -5.21 4.29 4.11
CA ILE A 52 -6.30 5.26 3.96
C ILE A 52 -6.52 5.61 2.49
N LEU A 53 -5.44 5.84 1.73
CA LEU A 53 -5.51 6.04 0.29
C LEU A 53 -6.13 4.84 -0.42
N ALA A 54 -5.80 3.62 0.03
CA ALA A 54 -6.40 2.40 -0.49
C ALA A 54 -7.90 2.32 -0.21
N ALA A 55 -8.33 2.54 1.03
CA ALA A 55 -9.75 2.55 1.40
C ALA A 55 -10.52 3.61 0.61
N ALA A 56 -9.97 4.83 0.49
CA ALA A 56 -10.58 5.91 -0.29
C ALA A 56 -10.69 5.56 -1.78
N TYR A 57 -9.63 4.99 -2.38
CA TYR A 57 -9.65 4.54 -3.77
C TYR A 57 -10.71 3.46 -3.99
N TYR A 58 -10.73 2.41 -3.16
CA TYR A 58 -11.69 1.34 -3.30
C TYR A 58 -13.12 1.81 -3.07
N ALA A 59 -13.38 2.70 -2.10
CA ALA A 59 -14.68 3.32 -1.92
C ALA A 59 -15.10 4.10 -3.17
N TRP A 60 -14.23 4.94 -3.72
CA TRP A 60 -14.53 5.70 -4.94
C TRP A 60 -14.88 4.80 -6.12
N THR A 61 -14.19 3.67 -6.27
CA THR A 61 -14.45 2.71 -7.36
C THR A 61 -15.77 1.95 -7.23
N LEU A 62 -16.38 1.90 -6.04
CA LEU A 62 -17.71 1.32 -5.84
C LEU A 62 -18.81 2.22 -6.42
N PHE A 63 -18.58 3.54 -6.45
CA PHE A 63 -19.56 4.52 -6.94
C PHE A 63 -19.20 5.10 -8.32
N SER A 64 -17.99 4.89 -8.82
CA SER A 64 -17.52 5.46 -10.09
C SER A 64 -16.85 4.43 -10.99
N ARG A 65 -17.52 4.08 -12.10
CA ARG A 65 -16.94 3.25 -13.17
C ARG A 65 -15.70 3.90 -13.80
N ARG A 66 -15.67 5.24 -13.88
CA ARG A 66 -14.49 5.98 -14.37
C ARG A 66 -13.28 5.80 -13.45
N ALA A 67 -13.49 5.77 -12.13
CA ALA A 67 -12.42 5.51 -11.17
C ALA A 67 -11.92 4.06 -11.28
N ASP A 68 -12.84 3.11 -11.46
CA ASP A 68 -12.53 1.69 -11.64
C ASP A 68 -11.64 1.44 -12.89
N ALA A 69 -11.86 2.22 -13.95
CA ALA A 69 -11.06 2.18 -15.18
C ALA A 69 -9.65 2.79 -15.05
N ARG A 70 -9.32 3.49 -13.95
CA ARG A 70 -7.99 4.08 -13.70
C ARG A 70 -7.02 3.02 -13.15
N THR A 71 -6.61 2.09 -13.99
CA THR A 71 -5.77 0.95 -13.57
C THR A 71 -4.37 1.34 -13.14
N GLY A 72 -3.83 2.44 -13.67
CA GLY A 72 -2.60 3.05 -13.16
C GLY A 72 -2.71 3.51 -11.70
N LEU A 73 -3.86 4.07 -11.28
CA LEU A 73 -4.06 4.49 -9.89
C LEU A 73 -4.24 3.28 -8.97
N ARG A 74 -4.97 2.26 -9.44
CA ARG A 74 -5.08 0.99 -8.71
C ARG A 74 -3.71 0.35 -8.48
N GLY A 75 -2.86 0.32 -9.50
CA GLY A 75 -1.51 -0.24 -9.41
C GLY A 75 -0.67 0.49 -8.36
N ALA A 76 -0.73 1.82 -8.32
CA ALA A 76 -0.08 2.63 -7.28
C ALA A 76 -0.56 2.26 -5.88
N VAL A 77 -1.88 2.21 -5.66
CA VAL A 77 -2.49 1.89 -4.37
C VAL A 77 -2.06 0.50 -3.89
N VAL A 78 -2.14 -0.51 -4.78
CA VAL A 78 -1.73 -1.89 -4.48
C VAL A 78 -0.25 -1.94 -4.13
N LEU A 79 0.60 -1.27 -4.93
CA LEU A 79 2.04 -1.19 -4.66
C LEU A 79 2.32 -0.61 -3.27
N TYR A 80 1.66 0.49 -2.90
CA TYR A 80 1.92 1.17 -1.63
C TYR A 80 1.56 0.30 -0.42
N VAL A 81 0.39 -0.37 -0.43
CA VAL A 81 0.01 -1.25 0.67
C VAL A 81 0.89 -2.51 0.72
N VAL A 82 1.28 -3.06 -0.42
CA VAL A 82 2.19 -4.22 -0.48
C VAL A 82 3.56 -3.87 0.08
N VAL A 83 4.16 -2.75 -0.35
CA VAL A 83 5.46 -2.33 0.17
C VAL A 83 5.37 -2.00 1.66
N ALA A 84 4.31 -1.34 2.12
CA ALA A 84 4.09 -1.08 3.53
C ALA A 84 4.04 -2.39 4.35
N GLY A 85 3.30 -3.40 3.86
CA GLY A 85 3.24 -4.72 4.48
C GLY A 85 4.60 -5.43 4.50
N VAL A 86 5.31 -5.46 3.37
CA VAL A 86 6.62 -6.11 3.25
C VAL A 86 7.66 -5.45 4.16
N VAL A 87 7.81 -4.13 4.09
CA VAL A 87 8.76 -3.38 4.92
C VAL A 87 8.46 -3.57 6.40
N TRP A 88 7.18 -3.55 6.78
CA TRP A 88 6.84 -3.76 8.19
C TRP A 88 7.16 -5.19 8.66
N ASN A 89 6.74 -6.20 7.91
CA ASN A 89 6.95 -7.60 8.30
C ASN A 89 8.45 -7.95 8.39
N LEU A 90 9.27 -7.41 7.48
CA LEU A 90 10.71 -7.71 7.41
C LEU A 90 11.55 -6.86 8.37
N LEU A 91 11.21 -5.59 8.57
CA LEU A 91 12.11 -4.63 9.23
C LEU A 91 11.56 -4.05 10.54
N LEU A 92 10.24 -4.10 10.77
CA LEU A 92 9.61 -3.32 11.84
C LEU A 92 8.79 -4.16 12.83
N THR A 93 8.50 -5.43 12.55
CA THR A 93 7.72 -6.30 13.46
C THR A 93 8.29 -6.28 14.87
N ASP A 94 9.58 -6.59 15.04
CA ASP A 94 10.28 -6.67 16.34
C ASP A 94 10.60 -5.31 16.95
N ARG A 95 10.39 -4.23 16.20
CA ARG A 95 10.61 -2.83 16.63
C ARG A 95 9.29 -2.08 16.85
N SER A 96 8.16 -2.77 16.69
CA SER A 96 6.81 -2.26 16.88
C SER A 96 6.09 -3.03 17.99
N MET A 97 4.80 -2.77 18.19
CA MET A 97 3.97 -3.55 19.14
C MET A 97 3.63 -4.97 18.65
N GLY A 98 4.33 -5.48 17.63
CA GLY A 98 4.05 -6.79 17.01
C GLY A 98 2.68 -6.85 16.33
N TYR A 99 2.12 -8.05 16.21
CA TYR A 99 0.85 -8.34 15.53
C TYR A 99 -0.39 -7.98 16.37
N THR A 100 -0.50 -6.72 16.79
CA THR A 100 -1.79 -6.18 17.26
C THR A 100 -2.86 -6.31 16.17
N PRO A 101 -4.16 -6.36 16.51
CA PRO A 101 -5.22 -6.45 15.51
C PRO A 101 -5.10 -5.40 14.40
N ALA A 102 -4.80 -4.15 14.75
CA ALA A 102 -4.60 -3.08 13.77
C ALA A 102 -3.37 -3.32 12.88
N ASN A 103 -2.25 -3.77 13.44
CA ASN A 103 -1.05 -4.05 12.64
C ASN A 103 -1.28 -5.23 11.70
N PHE A 104 -1.94 -6.30 12.17
CA PHE A 104 -2.28 -7.44 11.33
C PHE A 104 -3.21 -7.04 10.18
N LEU A 105 -4.24 -6.24 10.46
CA LEU A 105 -5.16 -5.75 9.43
C LEU A 105 -4.42 -4.92 8.35
N LEU A 106 -3.58 -3.96 8.76
CA LEU A 106 -2.95 -3.01 7.84
C LEU A 106 -1.71 -3.56 7.12
N HIS A 107 -0.99 -4.51 7.70
CA HIS A 107 0.27 -5.03 7.15
C HIS A 107 0.15 -6.44 6.56
N VAL A 108 -0.97 -7.13 6.78
CA VAL A 108 -1.20 -8.49 6.26
C VAL A 108 -2.51 -8.55 5.48
N VAL A 109 -3.65 -8.28 6.13
CA VAL A 109 -4.98 -8.48 5.52
C VAL A 109 -5.20 -7.55 4.33
N VAL A 110 -5.04 -6.24 4.50
CA VAL A 110 -5.26 -5.27 3.42
C VAL A 110 -4.32 -5.51 2.22
N PRO A 111 -3.00 -5.71 2.40
CA PRO A 111 -2.11 -6.04 1.28
C PRO A 111 -2.54 -7.29 0.51
N ILE A 112 -2.93 -8.37 1.19
CA ILE A 112 -3.40 -9.61 0.54
C ILE A 112 -4.68 -9.36 -0.25
N LEU A 113 -5.66 -8.66 0.35
CA LEU A 113 -6.92 -8.34 -0.32
C LEU A 113 -6.72 -7.40 -1.51
N ALA A 114 -5.80 -6.45 -1.43
CA ALA A 114 -5.49 -5.54 -2.53
C ALA A 114 -4.85 -6.27 -3.72
N VAL A 115 -3.93 -7.20 -3.47
CA VAL A 115 -3.37 -8.10 -4.49
C VAL A 115 -4.47 -9.01 -5.06
N ALA A 116 -5.38 -9.51 -4.23
CA ALA A 116 -6.51 -10.32 -4.68
C ALA A 116 -7.45 -9.51 -5.61
N ASP A 117 -7.81 -8.26 -5.28
CA ASP A 117 -8.59 -7.39 -6.18
C ASP A 117 -7.83 -7.12 -7.49
N TRP A 118 -6.52 -6.84 -7.41
CA TRP A 118 -5.68 -6.64 -8.59
C TRP A 118 -5.72 -7.86 -9.53
N MET A 119 -5.60 -9.07 -8.98
CA MET A 119 -5.57 -10.31 -9.76
C MET A 119 -6.95 -10.76 -10.23
N LEU A 120 -7.99 -10.65 -9.41
CA LEU A 120 -9.30 -11.23 -9.72
C LEU A 120 -10.22 -10.25 -10.46
N ILE A 121 -10.08 -8.95 -10.20
CA ILE A 121 -10.94 -7.92 -10.75
C ILE A 121 -10.20 -7.05 -11.78
N GLY A 122 -9.00 -6.59 -11.42
CA GLY A 122 -8.21 -5.63 -12.20
C GLY A 122 -7.53 -6.19 -13.44
N ARG A 123 -7.29 -7.51 -13.51
CA ARG A 123 -6.68 -8.16 -14.68
C ARG A 123 -7.49 -7.92 -15.95
N GLY A 124 -6.82 -7.41 -16.98
CA GLY A 124 -7.39 -7.15 -18.31
C GLY A 124 -8.18 -5.84 -18.44
N ALA A 125 -8.41 -5.10 -17.36
CA ALA A 125 -8.95 -3.75 -17.45
C ALA A 125 -7.80 -2.78 -17.78
N GLY A 126 -7.67 -2.31 -19.02
CA GLY A 126 -6.77 -1.22 -19.43
C GLY A 126 -5.26 -1.41 -19.15
N ALA A 127 -4.44 -1.40 -20.21
CA ALA A 127 -3.00 -1.60 -20.07
C ALA A 127 -2.31 -0.51 -19.22
N THR A 128 -1.83 -0.91 -18.04
CA THR A 128 -0.91 -0.14 -17.20
C THR A 128 0.38 0.10 -17.99
N LYS A 129 0.79 1.36 -18.15
CA LYS A 129 1.93 1.72 -19.03
C LYS A 129 3.26 1.42 -18.35
N TRP A 130 4.30 1.09 -19.13
CA TRP A 130 5.63 0.71 -18.61
C TRP A 130 6.32 1.78 -17.75
N TRP A 131 5.96 3.05 -17.94
CA TRP A 131 6.51 4.18 -17.18
C TRP A 131 5.78 4.43 -15.85
N GLN A 132 4.60 3.82 -15.63
CA GLN A 132 3.80 4.09 -14.45
C GLN A 132 4.49 3.73 -13.12
N PRO A 133 5.29 2.65 -13.01
CA PRO A 133 6.10 2.40 -11.81
C PRO A 133 7.01 3.58 -11.41
N PHE A 134 7.58 4.32 -12.37
CA PHE A 134 8.36 5.51 -12.07
C PHE A 134 7.50 6.65 -11.52
N VAL A 135 6.31 6.87 -12.10
CA VAL A 135 5.38 7.89 -11.60
C VAL A 135 4.84 7.52 -10.22
N TRP A 136 4.69 6.24 -9.92
CA TRP A 136 4.28 5.77 -8.60
C TRP A 136 5.33 6.05 -7.52
N LEU A 137 6.59 6.27 -7.86
CA LEU A 137 7.60 6.71 -6.89
C LEU A 137 7.37 8.12 -6.36
N ALA A 138 6.57 8.95 -7.03
CA ALA A 138 6.33 10.33 -6.62
C ALA A 138 5.80 10.42 -5.17
N TYR A 139 4.85 9.55 -4.81
CA TYR A 139 4.29 9.53 -3.46
C TYR A 139 5.29 9.09 -2.37
N PRO A 140 5.97 7.92 -2.47
CA PRO A 140 6.97 7.54 -1.47
C PRO A 140 8.17 8.50 -1.43
N ALA A 141 8.54 9.12 -2.55
CA ALA A 141 9.57 10.17 -2.56
C ALA A 141 9.12 11.43 -1.81
N ALA A 142 7.88 11.89 -2.03
CA ALA A 142 7.31 13.01 -1.27
C ALA A 142 7.20 12.68 0.22
N TYR A 143 6.78 11.46 0.56
CA TYR A 143 6.74 10.98 1.93
C TYR A 143 8.13 10.94 2.57
N LEU A 144 9.15 10.46 1.86
CA LEU A 144 10.53 10.46 2.35
C LEU A 144 11.01 11.88 2.62
N GLY A 145 10.75 12.83 1.72
CA GLY A 145 11.08 14.25 1.93
C GLY A 145 10.38 14.83 3.16
N LEU A 146 9.08 14.58 3.32
CA LEU A 146 8.33 14.98 4.50
C LEU A 146 8.91 14.34 5.77
N ALA A 147 9.22 13.05 5.72
CA ALA A 147 9.74 12.32 6.86
C ALA A 147 11.10 12.87 7.32
N LEU A 148 12.00 13.13 6.38
CA LEU A 148 13.31 13.72 6.67
C LEU A 148 13.23 15.17 7.19
N VAL A 149 12.26 15.96 6.75
CA VAL A 149 12.11 17.35 7.22
C VAL A 149 11.40 17.44 8.57
N VAL A 150 10.23 16.80 8.69
CA VAL A 150 9.33 16.96 9.85
C VAL A 150 9.89 16.27 11.08
N LEU A 151 10.40 15.05 10.95
CA LEU A 151 10.88 14.29 12.12
C LEU A 151 12.19 14.87 12.66
N ASN A 152 13.12 15.25 11.78
CA ASN A 152 14.36 15.89 12.21
C ASN A 152 14.13 17.24 12.90
N ARG A 153 13.20 18.07 12.41
CA ARG A 153 12.96 19.41 13.00
C ARG A 153 12.03 19.41 14.21
N ALA A 154 11.12 18.45 14.33
CA ALA A 154 10.20 18.38 15.47
C ALA A 154 10.81 17.72 16.73
N GLY A 155 12.11 17.42 16.72
CA GLY A 155 12.79 16.74 17.82
C GLY A 155 12.34 15.29 18.03
N ARG A 156 11.64 14.71 17.07
CA ARG A 156 11.08 13.35 17.15
C ARG A 156 11.85 12.44 16.21
N ARG A 157 12.57 11.45 16.76
CA ARG A 157 13.35 10.47 15.98
C ARG A 157 12.54 9.92 14.80
N VAL A 158 13.18 9.76 13.64
CA VAL A 158 12.57 9.18 12.44
C VAL A 158 11.93 7.83 12.81
N PRO A 159 10.67 7.54 12.42
CA PRO A 159 9.96 6.32 12.83
C PRO A 159 10.65 5.06 12.30
N TYR A 160 11.49 5.24 11.29
CA TYR A 160 12.28 4.21 10.64
C TYR A 160 13.74 4.42 10.99
N TYR A 161 14.29 3.53 11.81
CA TYR A 161 15.71 3.56 12.18
C TYR A 161 16.62 3.56 10.95
N PHE A 162 16.21 2.87 9.87
CA PHE A 162 16.96 2.77 8.62
C PHE A 162 16.98 4.06 7.79
N LEU A 163 16.19 5.08 8.17
CA LEU A 163 16.20 6.42 7.58
C LEU A 163 16.78 7.48 8.52
N ASP A 164 17.28 7.07 9.70
CA ASP A 164 17.87 7.97 10.68
C ASP A 164 19.40 7.98 10.57
N PRO A 165 20.03 9.10 10.15
CA PRO A 165 21.49 9.21 10.08
C PRO A 165 22.16 8.99 11.44
N GLY A 166 21.49 9.32 12.55
CA GLY A 166 22.01 9.07 13.90
C GLY A 166 22.01 7.59 14.30
N SER A 167 21.19 6.77 13.64
CA SER A 167 21.08 5.33 13.90
C SER A 167 21.99 4.49 13.01
N VAL A 168 22.08 4.82 11.70
CA VAL A 168 22.80 3.98 10.71
C VAL A 168 23.90 4.74 9.94
N GLY A 169 24.03 6.05 10.11
CA GLY A 169 24.95 6.89 9.36
C GLY A 169 24.42 7.32 8.00
N LEU A 170 24.92 8.46 7.49
CA LEU A 170 24.40 9.09 6.27
C LEU A 170 24.56 8.21 5.01
N ALA A 171 25.69 7.53 4.88
CA ALA A 171 25.96 6.62 3.76
C ALA A 171 24.98 5.44 3.74
N ALA A 172 24.67 4.86 4.90
CA ALA A 172 23.69 3.77 4.99
C ALA A 172 22.27 4.27 4.69
N VAL A 173 21.89 5.48 5.13
CA VAL A 173 20.60 6.08 4.77
C VAL A 173 20.47 6.21 3.25
N ALA A 174 21.50 6.73 2.57
CA ALA A 174 21.49 6.85 1.10
C ALA A 174 21.33 5.48 0.42
N MET A 175 22.04 4.46 0.91
CA MET A 175 21.89 3.08 0.43
C MET A 175 20.48 2.54 0.67
N ASN A 176 19.93 2.69 1.88
CA ASN A 176 18.60 2.22 2.24
C ASN A 176 17.51 2.87 1.38
N VAL A 177 17.61 4.18 1.15
CA VAL A 177 16.69 4.90 0.24
C VAL A 177 16.78 4.34 -1.18
N THR A 178 17.98 4.04 -1.66
CA THR A 178 18.21 3.47 -2.99
C THR A 178 17.60 2.07 -3.11
N VAL A 179 17.83 1.21 -2.11
CA VAL A 179 17.25 -0.14 -2.04
C VAL A 179 15.73 -0.09 -1.96
N LEU A 180 15.16 0.82 -1.16
CA LEU A 180 13.72 1.00 -1.09
C LEU A 180 13.15 1.46 -2.44
N ALA A 181 13.74 2.46 -3.09
CA ALA A 181 13.32 2.92 -4.40
C ALA A 181 13.37 1.81 -5.45
N ALA A 182 14.46 1.03 -5.47
CA ALA A 182 14.59 -0.15 -6.32
C ALA A 182 13.52 -1.21 -6.01
N GLY A 183 13.22 -1.44 -4.73
CA GLY A 183 12.15 -2.36 -4.29
C GLY A 183 10.76 -1.91 -4.76
N PHE A 184 10.43 -0.62 -4.63
CA PHE A 184 9.20 -0.05 -5.17
C PHE A 184 9.10 -0.24 -6.69
N LEU A 185 10.18 0.04 -7.43
CA LEU A 185 10.20 -0.14 -8.89
C LEU A 185 10.07 -1.63 -9.27
N GLY A 186 10.85 -2.50 -8.63
CA GLY A 186 10.82 -3.94 -8.88
C GLY A 186 9.42 -4.53 -8.65
N LEU A 187 8.81 -4.23 -7.49
CA LEU A 187 7.44 -4.67 -7.21
C LEU A 187 6.42 -4.02 -8.15
N GLY A 188 6.61 -2.75 -8.53
CA GLY A 188 5.77 -2.08 -9.51
C GLY A 188 5.80 -2.79 -10.87
N TYR A 189 6.99 -3.22 -11.32
CA TYR A 189 7.14 -4.01 -12.55
C TYR A 189 6.59 -5.43 -12.43
N VAL A 190 6.72 -6.08 -11.27
CA VAL A 190 6.07 -7.37 -11.00
C VAL A 190 4.54 -7.23 -11.11
N LEU A 191 3.95 -6.21 -10.50
CA LEU A 191 2.51 -5.94 -10.63
C LEU A 191 2.11 -5.72 -12.10
N LEU A 192 2.95 -5.00 -12.86
CA LEU A 192 2.76 -4.78 -14.29
C LEU A 192 2.79 -6.07 -15.10
N ALA A 193 3.75 -6.95 -14.81
CA ALA A 193 3.91 -8.24 -15.49
C ALA A 193 2.72 -9.17 -15.20
N VAL A 194 2.28 -9.23 -13.93
CA VAL A 194 1.16 -10.07 -13.50
C VAL A 194 -0.18 -9.55 -14.05
N ALA A 195 -0.31 -8.23 -14.28
CA ALA A 195 -1.51 -7.61 -14.83
C ALA A 195 -1.70 -7.83 -16.34
N ARG A 196 -0.68 -8.29 -17.06
CA ARG A 196 -0.79 -8.55 -18.50
C ARG A 196 -1.93 -9.56 -18.76
N PRO A 197 -2.78 -9.32 -19.78
CA PRO A 197 -3.77 -10.31 -20.20
C PRO A 197 -3.07 -11.63 -20.51
N ARG A 198 -3.70 -12.76 -20.18
CA ARG A 198 -3.25 -14.04 -20.73
C ARG A 198 -3.33 -13.95 -22.26
N PRO A 199 -2.29 -14.39 -23.00
CA PRO A 199 -2.41 -14.50 -24.45
C PRO A 199 -3.62 -15.37 -24.78
N ALA A 200 -4.39 -14.98 -25.81
CA ALA A 200 -5.65 -15.62 -26.16
C ALA A 200 -5.52 -17.09 -26.63
N ASN A 201 -4.29 -17.63 -26.67
CA ASN A 201 -3.98 -18.98 -27.09
C ASN A 201 -3.15 -19.66 -25.98
N ALA A 202 -3.83 -20.30 -25.03
CA ALA A 202 -3.29 -21.31 -24.10
C ALA A 202 -4.41 -22.25 -23.68
#